data_AF-A0A485MGR4-F1
#
_entry.id   AF-A0A485MGR4-F1
#
_cell.length_a   1.000
_cell.length_b   1.000
_cell.length_c   1.000
_cell.angle_alpha   90.00
_cell.angle_beta   90.00
_cell.angle_gamma   90.00
#
_symmetry.space_group_name_H-M   'P 1'
#
loop_
_entity.id
_entity.type
_entity.pdbx_description
1 polymer ?
#
loop_
_entity_poly.entity_id
_entity_poly.type
_entity_poly.pdbx_seq_one_letter_code
_entity_poly.pdbx_strand_id
1 'polypeptide(L)' 'MMKHGYTDKFEIIDDHRTGKNCCEPHGQVKQCGVISPRFDVQCKDLEKWQNNLLLSCQFGFIVLTTSAGSIDHEEAR' A
#
# COMPACT_ATOMS: atom_id res chain seq x y z
N MET A 1 -1.91 -0.79 -5.16
CA MET A 1 -2.17 -2.22 -5.48
C MET A 1 -2.44 -2.42 -6.97
N MET A 2 -3.57 -1.94 -7.52
CA MET A 2 -3.86 -2.09 -8.97
C MET A 2 -2.84 -1.37 -9.86
N LYS A 3 -2.45 -0.12 -9.52
CA LYS A 3 -1.42 0.64 -10.26
C LYS A 3 -0.07 -0.09 -10.37
N HIS A 4 0.28 -0.87 -9.36
CA HIS A 4 1.53 -1.63 -9.27
C HIS A 4 1.39 -3.09 -9.75
N GLY A 5 0.25 -3.46 -10.34
CA GLY A 5 0.04 -4.80 -10.91
C GLY A 5 -0.15 -5.94 -9.90
N TYR A 6 -0.40 -5.63 -8.63
CA TYR A 6 -0.62 -6.66 -7.58
C TYR A 6 -2.06 -7.19 -7.51
N THR A 7 -3.01 -6.51 -8.14
CA THR A 7 -4.42 -6.89 -8.12
C THR A 7 -4.96 -6.73 -9.53
N ASP A 8 -5.57 -7.79 -10.05
CA ASP A 8 -6.06 -7.82 -11.43
C ASP A 8 -7.45 -7.20 -11.50
N LYS A 9 -8.44 -7.88 -10.92
CA LYS A 9 -9.84 -7.47 -10.95
C LYS A 9 -10.28 -6.98 -9.58
N PHE A 10 -10.97 -5.85 -9.58
CA PHE A 10 -11.61 -5.29 -8.39
C PHE A 10 -13.06 -4.96 -8.73
N GLU A 11 -13.98 -5.59 -8.03
CA GLU A 11 -15.42 -5.38 -8.21
C GLU A 11 -16.02 -4.86 -6.90
N ILE A 12 -16.78 -3.78 -7.02
CA ILE A 12 -17.55 -3.20 -5.92
C ILE A 12 -18.99 -3.64 -6.10
N ILE A 13 -19.47 -4.46 -5.17
CA ILE A 13 -20.85 -4.92 -5.14
C ILE A 13 -21.62 -4.04 -4.15
N ASP A 14 -22.62 -3.31 -4.65
CA ASP A 14 -23.49 -2.49 -3.83
C ASP A 14 -24.63 -3.33 -3.24
N ASP A 15 -24.67 -3.41 -1.90
CA ASP A 15 -25.68 -4.14 -1.10
C ASP A 15 -26.60 -3.13 -0.36
N HIS A 16 -26.62 -1.86 -0.80
CA HIS A 16 -27.29 -0.73 -0.13
C HIS A 16 -26.88 -0.52 1.35
N ARG A 17 -25.77 -1.14 1.76
CA ARG A 17 -25.15 -1.01 3.09
C ARG A 17 -23.75 -0.41 2.92
N THR A 18 -22.73 -1.05 3.50
CA THR A 18 -21.32 -0.62 3.45
C THR A 18 -20.61 -1.04 2.14
N GLY A 19 -21.30 -1.78 1.26
CA GLY A 19 -20.71 -2.39 0.07
C GLY A 19 -19.84 -3.61 0.41
N LYS A 20 -19.63 -4.48 -0.59
CA LYS A 20 -18.68 -5.59 -0.52
C LYS A 20 -17.67 -5.42 -1.65
N ASN A 21 -16.39 -5.59 -1.32
CA ASN A 21 -15.32 -5.47 -2.28
C ASN A 21 -14.76 -6.85 -2.58
N CYS A 22 -14.93 -7.32 -3.81
CA CYS A 22 -14.33 -8.55 -4.29
C CYS A 22 -13.06 -8.21 -5.06
N CYS A 23 -11.94 -8.84 -4.71
CA CYS A 23 -10.67 -8.63 -5.39
C CYS A 23 -10.05 -9.97 -5.79
N GLU A 24 -9.49 -10.01 -7.00
CA GLU A 24 -8.68 -11.12 -7.48
C GLU A 24 -7.21 -10.70 -7.37
N PRO A 25 -6.46 -11.19 -6.36
CA PRO A 25 -5.04 -10.87 -6.24
C PRO A 25 -4.27 -11.57 -7.34
N HIS A 26 -3.35 -10.85 -7.97
CA HIS A 26 -2.39 -11.49 -8.86
C HIS A 26 -1.42 -12.32 -8.01
N GLY A 27 -1.02 -13.52 -8.46
CA GLY A 27 -0.22 -14.48 -7.70
C GLY A 27 1.18 -13.99 -7.23
N GLN A 28 1.50 -12.73 -7.47
CA GLN A 28 2.72 -12.03 -7.05
C GLN A 28 2.62 -11.37 -5.66
N VAL A 29 1.44 -11.28 -5.05
CA VAL A 29 1.30 -10.73 -3.69
C VAL A 29 1.91 -11.72 -2.68
N LYS A 30 2.98 -11.28 -2.00
CA LYS A 30 3.60 -12.05 -0.91
C LYS A 30 2.92 -11.77 0.43
N GLN A 31 2.89 -10.49 0.81
CA GLN A 31 2.30 -10.03 2.05
C GLN A 31 1.77 -8.61 1.85
N CYS A 32 0.56 -8.36 2.34
CA CYS A 32 0.00 -7.03 2.48
C CYS A 32 -0.48 -6.86 3.93
N GLY A 33 -0.25 -5.68 4.49
CA GLY A 33 -0.57 -5.42 5.89
C GLY A 33 -0.65 -3.92 6.16
N VAL A 34 -1.25 -3.58 7.29
CA VAL A 34 -1.37 -2.20 7.77
C VAL A 34 -0.52 -2.06 9.01
N ILE A 35 0.19 -0.92 9.11
CA ILE A 35 0.90 -0.53 10.32
C ILE A 35 -0.08 0.25 11.20
N SER A 36 -0.28 -0.23 12.43
CA SER A 36 -1.11 0.41 13.44
C SER A 36 -0.34 0.53 14.75
N PRO A 37 -0.28 1.72 15.38
CA PRO A 37 -0.86 3.00 14.96
C PRO A 37 -0.18 3.58 13.70
N ARG A 38 -0.85 4.52 13.02
CA ARG A 38 -0.24 5.25 11.90
C ARG A 38 0.73 6.28 12.49
N PHE A 39 2.02 6.04 12.30
CA PHE A 39 3.08 6.94 12.77
C PHE A 39 3.29 8.09 11.81
N ASP A 40 3.57 9.28 12.35
CA ASP A 40 4.06 10.40 11.57
C ASP A 40 5.52 10.17 11.21
N VAL A 41 5.82 10.12 9.91
CA VAL A 41 7.16 9.84 9.39
C VAL A 41 7.69 11.06 8.64
N GLN A 42 8.88 11.53 9.00
CA GLN A 42 9.58 12.57 8.25
C GLN A 42 10.31 11.97 7.04
N CYS A 43 10.54 12.76 5.98
CA CYS A 43 11.28 12.32 4.79
C CYS A 43 12.68 11.76 5.11
N LYS A 44 13.31 12.20 6.21
CA LYS A 44 14.62 11.70 6.66
C LYS A 44 14.58 10.28 7.21
N ASP A 45 13.44 9.88 7.80
CA ASP A 45 13.28 8.57 8.44
C ASP A 45 12.78 7.51 7.45
N LEU A 46 12.42 7.91 6.22
CA LEU A 46 11.85 7.03 5.20
C LEU A 46 12.75 5.82 4.90
N GLU A 47 14.06 6.04 4.79
CA GLU A 47 15.04 4.97 4.53
C GLU A 47 15.09 3.95 5.68
N LYS A 48 14.94 4.41 6.93
CA LYS A 48 14.88 3.52 8.11
C LYS A 48 13.63 2.64 8.06
N TRP A 49 12.49 3.21 7.70
CA TRP A 49 11.24 2.44 7.56
C TRP A 49 11.30 1.48 6.38
N GLN A 50 11.90 1.87 5.26
CA GLN A 50 12.08 1.00 4.09
C GLN A 50 12.91 -0.23 4.45
N ASN A 51 14.04 -0.05 5.13
CA ASN A 51 14.93 -1.16 5.54
C ASN A 51 14.29 -2.10 6.57
N ASN A 52 13.41 -1.59 7.42
CA ASN A 52 12.76 -2.39 8.46
C ASN A 52 11.56 -3.19 7.93
N LEU A 53 10.85 -2.64 6.94
CA LEU A 53 9.56 -3.19 6.48
C LEU A 53 9.70 -4.02 5.19
N LEU A 54 10.57 -3.61 4.27
CA LEU A 54 10.75 -4.29 2.99
C LEU A 54 11.82 -5.36 3.11
N LEU A 55 11.59 -6.50 2.47
CA LEU A 55 12.60 -7.58 2.39
C LEU A 55 13.81 -7.17 1.53
N SER A 56 13.65 -6.20 0.63
CA SER A 56 14.70 -5.71 -0.27
C SER A 56 14.38 -4.29 -0.74
N CYS A 57 15.39 -3.48 -1.05
CA CYS A 57 15.21 -2.16 -1.64
C CYS A 57 14.63 -2.21 -3.07
N GLN A 58 14.71 -3.35 -3.75
CA GLN A 58 14.24 -3.51 -5.12
C GLN A 58 12.76 -3.88 -5.23
N PHE A 59 12.13 -4.31 -4.13
CA PHE A 59 10.78 -4.83 -4.18
C PHE A 59 9.95 -4.49 -2.95
N GLY A 60 8.73 -4.04 -3.21
CA GLY A 60 7.73 -3.71 -2.21
C GLY A 60 7.48 -2.22 -2.11
N PHE A 61 6.25 -1.86 -1.74
CA PHE A 61 5.81 -0.48 -1.69
C PHE A 61 5.27 -0.17 -0.31
N ILE A 62 5.75 0.93 0.26
CA ILE A 62 5.15 1.55 1.45
C ILE A 62 4.24 2.67 0.96
N VAL A 63 2.98 2.62 1.36
CA VAL A 63 1.98 3.64 1.03
C VAL A 63 1.86 4.59 2.22
N LEU A 64 2.04 5.88 1.96
CA LEU A 64 1.98 6.96 2.93
C LEU A 64 0.79 7.85 2.62
N THR A 65 0.14 8.36 3.66
CA THR A 65 -0.89 9.40 3.51
C THR A 65 -0.23 10.75 3.71
N THR A 66 -0.11 11.54 2.65
CA THR A 66 0.40 12.91 2.67
C THR A 66 -0.73 13.90 2.40
N SER A 67 -0.45 15.20 2.49
CA SER A 67 -1.43 16.25 2.16
C SER A 67 -1.88 16.22 0.70
N ALA A 68 -1.09 15.63 -0.20
CA ALA A 68 -1.45 15.46 -1.62
C ALA A 68 -2.28 14.19 -1.87
N GLY A 69 -2.49 13.36 -0.85
CA GLY A 69 -3.23 12.11 -0.94
C GLY A 69 -2.41 10.89 -0.52
N SER A 70 -2.88 9.70 -0.89
CA SER A 70 -2.18 8.45 -0.64
C SER A 70 -1.15 8.21 -1.75
N ILE A 71 0.13 8.30 -1.42
CA ILE A 71 1.25 8.17 -2.37
C ILE A 71 2.22 7.09 -1.92
N ASP A 72 3.01 6.57 -2.85
CA ASP A 72 4.05 5.60 -2.54
C ASP A 72 5.32 6.29 -2.01
N HIS A 73 6.10 5.56 -1.22
CA HIS A 73 7.37 6.06 -0.67
C HIS A 73 8.41 6.49 -1.72
N GLU A 74 8.36 5.95 -2.94
CA GLU A 74 9.21 6.41 -4.05
C GLU A 74 8.79 7.78 -4.59
N GLU A 75 7.47 8.06 -4.62
CA GLU A 75 6.92 9.35 -5.06
C GLU A 75 7.00 10.41 -3.94
N ALA A 76 7.07 9.97 -2.68
CA ALA A 76 7.17 10.83 -1.51
C ALA A 76 8.60 11.32 -1.19
N ARG A 77 9.62 10.83 -1.92
CA ARG A 77 11.02 11.25 -1.75
C ARG A 77 11.29 12.58 -2.43
#